data_AF-A0A0A2K8E6-F1
#
_entry.id   AF-A0A0A2K8E6-F1
#
_cell.length_a   1.000
_cell.length_b   1.000
_cell.length_c   1.000
_cell.angle_alpha   90.00
_cell.angle_beta   90.00
_cell.angle_gamma   90.00
#
_symmetry.space_group_name_H-M   'P 1'
#
loop_
_entity.id
_entity.type
_entity.pdbx_description
1 polymer ?
#
loop_
_entity_poly.entity_id
_entity_poly.type
_entity_poly.pdbx_seq_one_letter_code
_entity_poly.pdbx_strand_id
1 'polypeptide(L)'
;MVKNFHIFGKGISFSVSPTIHSAGFQHYVLPFTYTIHESNSIDEAVFCDEQIKTAQLIGAVNTLTVKGNDSEQKIIDDNAYWSGLYTTTEKVKHDFKSVFEIKVVPGLQALPKKPEVVIGTVSAYTTTEDQFSLLFSNRSLCVDVSYKPRQTPLLTAAQQNQGWDTITGVEVLLAQAFDQFLLWTGLEPPREIMAEAVVVFDDRVTMAKGGML
;
A
#
# COMPACT_ATOMS: atom_id res chain seq x y z
N MET A 1 2.76 -26.62 -11.05
CA MET A 1 1.45 -26.48 -10.37
C MET A 1 0.88 -25.12 -10.75
N VAL A 2 -0.39 -25.04 -11.16
CA VAL A 2 -1.07 -23.77 -11.44
C VAL A 2 -1.48 -23.15 -10.11
N LYS A 3 -1.28 -21.85 -9.92
CA LYS A 3 -1.69 -21.11 -8.70
C LYS A 3 -2.49 -19.87 -9.08
N ASN A 4 -3.50 -19.54 -8.28
CA ASN A 4 -4.29 -18.32 -8.44
C ASN A 4 -4.05 -17.43 -7.22
N PHE A 5 -3.67 -16.18 -7.48
CA PHE A 5 -3.44 -15.16 -6.48
C PHE A 5 -4.55 -14.11 -6.55
N HIS A 6 -4.83 -13.47 -5.43
CA HIS A 6 -5.98 -12.60 -5.30
C HIS A 6 -5.66 -11.38 -4.44
N ILE A 7 -6.27 -10.24 -4.78
CA ILE A 7 -6.42 -9.11 -3.85
C ILE A 7 -7.88 -9.03 -3.41
N PHE A 8 -8.10 -8.91 -2.10
CA PHE A 8 -9.42 -8.82 -1.48
C PHE A 8 -9.64 -7.42 -0.92
N GLY A 9 -10.85 -6.89 -1.04
CA GLY A 9 -11.20 -5.60 -0.46
C GLY A 9 -12.48 -5.00 -1.02
N LYS A 10 -12.82 -3.79 -0.58
CA LYS A 10 -14.01 -3.06 -1.04
C LYS A 10 -13.61 -1.81 -1.82
N GLY A 11 -14.19 -1.61 -3.00
CA GLY A 11 -13.90 -0.44 -3.83
C GLY A 11 -12.48 -0.46 -4.36
N ILE A 12 -11.99 -1.63 -4.77
CA ILE A 12 -10.61 -1.86 -5.21
C ILE A 12 -10.53 -2.28 -6.69
N SER A 13 -11.65 -2.23 -7.42
CA SER A 13 -11.72 -2.54 -8.86
C SER A 13 -10.68 -1.81 -9.71
N PHE A 14 -10.17 -0.67 -9.23
CA PHE A 14 -9.17 0.15 -9.89
C PHE A 14 -7.72 -0.23 -9.55
N SER A 15 -7.51 -1.24 -8.69
CA SER A 15 -6.19 -1.66 -8.22
C SER A 15 -5.29 -2.08 -9.38
N VAL A 16 -4.01 -1.71 -9.30
CA VAL A 16 -2.99 -2.10 -10.28
C VAL A 16 -2.21 -3.34 -9.85
N SER A 17 -2.50 -3.93 -8.69
CA SER A 17 -1.84 -5.16 -8.22
C SER A 17 -1.92 -6.33 -9.22
N PRO A 18 -3.06 -6.58 -9.91
CA PRO A 18 -3.11 -7.60 -10.95
C PRO A 18 -2.11 -7.35 -12.08
N THR A 19 -1.98 -6.10 -12.52
CA THR A 19 -1.03 -5.69 -13.56
C THR A 19 0.41 -5.96 -13.11
N ILE A 20 0.76 -5.53 -11.90
CA ILE A 20 2.10 -5.66 -11.32
C ILE A 20 2.51 -7.14 -11.24
N HIS A 21 1.70 -7.96 -10.58
CA HIS A 21 2.02 -9.36 -10.33
C HIS A 21 1.97 -10.20 -11.60
N SER A 22 1.01 -9.95 -12.50
CA SER A 22 0.94 -10.66 -13.79
C SER A 22 2.17 -10.42 -14.65
N ALA A 23 2.73 -9.20 -14.64
CA ALA A 23 3.98 -8.90 -15.36
C ALA A 23 5.16 -9.71 -14.81
N GLY A 24 5.28 -9.82 -13.48
CA GLY A 24 6.28 -10.65 -12.84
C GLY A 24 6.12 -12.14 -13.14
N PHE A 25 4.88 -12.65 -13.12
CA PHE A 25 4.60 -14.05 -13.46
C PHE A 25 4.92 -14.35 -14.92
N GLN A 26 4.58 -13.45 -15.84
CA GLN A 26 4.86 -13.60 -17.27
C GLN A 26 6.37 -13.60 -17.55
N HIS A 27 7.15 -12.75 -16.87
CA HIS A 27 8.61 -12.71 -17.02
C HIS A 27 9.25 -14.07 -16.76
N TYR A 28 8.83 -14.77 -15.71
CA TYR A 28 9.33 -16.10 -15.36
C TYR A 28 8.54 -17.25 -15.99
N VAL A 29 7.55 -16.97 -16.85
CA VAL A 29 6.67 -17.97 -17.48
C VAL A 29 5.97 -18.85 -16.43
N LEU A 30 5.62 -18.25 -15.29
CA LEU A 30 4.90 -18.95 -14.24
C LEU A 30 3.44 -19.13 -14.65
N PRO A 31 2.85 -20.33 -14.50
CA PRO A 31 1.45 -20.59 -14.83
C PRO A 31 0.53 -20.08 -13.71
N PHE A 32 0.74 -18.84 -13.28
CA PHE A 32 0.05 -18.19 -12.17
C PHE A 32 -0.85 -17.07 -12.68
N THR A 33 -1.97 -16.84 -11.99
CA THR A 33 -2.88 -15.73 -12.29
C THR A 33 -3.02 -14.81 -11.08
N TYR A 34 -3.40 -13.55 -11.30
CA TYR A 34 -3.71 -12.60 -10.23
C TYR A 34 -5.03 -11.88 -10.52
N THR A 35 -6.02 -11.97 -9.63
CA THR A 35 -7.35 -11.35 -9.85
C THR A 35 -7.83 -10.51 -8.67
N ILE A 36 -8.81 -9.64 -8.93
CA ILE A 36 -9.46 -8.82 -7.91
C ILE A 36 -10.71 -9.56 -7.41
N HIS A 37 -10.86 -9.62 -6.09
CA HIS A 37 -12.06 -10.13 -5.41
C HIS A 37 -12.65 -9.02 -4.55
N GLU A 38 -13.67 -8.34 -5.08
CA GLU A 38 -14.39 -7.33 -4.31
C GLU A 38 -15.39 -7.99 -3.35
N SER A 39 -15.30 -7.62 -2.08
CA SER A 39 -16.27 -8.04 -1.06
C SER A 39 -16.55 -6.91 -0.08
N ASN A 40 -17.74 -6.94 0.52
CA ASN A 40 -18.15 -6.03 1.58
C ASN A 40 -17.79 -6.53 2.99
N SER A 41 -17.34 -7.78 3.14
CA SER A 41 -16.94 -8.36 4.43
C SER A 41 -15.67 -9.21 4.29
N ILE A 42 -14.83 -9.21 5.32
CA ILE A 42 -13.70 -10.12 5.42
C ILE A 42 -14.14 -11.57 5.71
N ASP A 43 -15.35 -11.78 6.21
CA ASP A 43 -15.89 -13.11 6.48
C ASP A 43 -16.08 -13.96 5.20
N GLU A 44 -16.11 -13.29 4.04
CA GLU A 44 -16.15 -13.91 2.72
C GLU A 44 -14.73 -14.18 2.16
N ALA A 45 -13.68 -13.68 2.81
CA ALA A 45 -12.28 -13.80 2.41
C ALA A 45 -11.53 -14.73 3.37
N VAL A 46 -11.21 -15.93 2.88
CA VAL A 46 -10.18 -16.89 3.35
C VAL A 46 -9.73 -16.76 4.82
N PHE A 47 -10.11 -17.72 5.67
CA PHE A 47 -9.66 -17.81 7.06
C PHE A 47 -8.15 -18.10 7.15
N CYS A 48 -7.44 -17.38 8.02
CA CYS A 48 -6.01 -17.59 8.29
C CYS A 48 -5.81 -18.52 9.50
N ASP A 49 -4.92 -19.50 9.36
CA ASP A 49 -4.62 -20.49 10.40
C ASP A 49 -3.52 -20.02 11.35
N GLU A 50 -2.53 -19.25 10.85
CA GLU A 50 -1.38 -18.80 11.63
C GLU A 50 -1.01 -17.34 11.30
N GLN A 51 -0.88 -16.51 12.35
CA GLN A 51 -0.44 -15.13 12.20
C GLN A 51 1.00 -14.93 12.68
N ILE A 52 1.84 -14.24 11.91
CA ILE A 52 3.17 -13.83 12.37
C ILE A 52 3.09 -12.65 13.35
N LYS A 53 4.08 -12.57 14.26
CA LYS A 53 4.11 -11.57 15.34
C LYS A 53 3.96 -10.14 14.84
N THR A 54 4.56 -9.82 13.70
CA THR A 54 4.43 -8.50 13.07
C THR A 54 2.96 -8.24 12.72
N ALA A 55 2.26 -9.18 12.07
CA ALA A 55 0.81 -9.12 11.84
C ALA A 55 -0.04 -8.84 13.07
N GLN A 56 0.23 -9.60 14.12
CA GLN A 56 -0.50 -9.48 15.38
C GLN A 56 -0.28 -8.12 16.06
N LEU A 57 0.94 -7.56 15.99
CA LEU A 57 1.30 -6.33 16.69
C LEU A 57 0.64 -5.08 16.11
N ILE A 58 0.42 -5.02 14.80
CA ILE A 58 -0.26 -3.87 14.20
C ILE A 58 -1.74 -4.13 13.94
N GLY A 59 -2.18 -5.39 13.92
CA GLY A 59 -3.61 -5.72 13.80
C GLY A 59 -4.17 -5.49 12.38
N ALA A 60 -3.33 -5.67 11.36
CA ALA A 60 -3.75 -5.72 9.97
C ALA A 60 -3.04 -6.89 9.27
N VAL A 61 -3.64 -7.38 8.18
CA VAL A 61 -3.06 -8.39 7.30
C VAL A 61 -3.19 -7.88 5.87
N ASN A 62 -2.05 -7.71 5.19
CA ASN A 62 -2.03 -7.30 3.78
C ASN A 62 -1.58 -8.43 2.84
N THR A 63 -0.88 -9.44 3.37
CA THR A 63 -0.38 -10.57 2.57
C THR A 63 -0.79 -11.88 3.22
N LEU A 64 -1.30 -12.83 2.42
CA LEU A 64 -1.54 -14.20 2.84
C LEU A 64 -0.66 -15.13 2.01
N THR A 65 -0.07 -16.12 2.66
CA THR A 65 0.77 -17.15 2.04
C THR A 65 0.29 -18.52 2.47
N VAL A 66 0.10 -19.43 1.52
CA VAL A 66 -0.23 -20.83 1.83
C VAL A 66 1.07 -21.62 1.97
N LYS A 67 1.29 -22.25 3.14
CA LYS A 67 2.39 -23.21 3.36
C LYS A 67 1.83 -24.59 3.67
N GLY A 68 2.44 -25.63 3.09
CA GLY A 68 2.06 -27.01 3.35
C GLY A 68 2.14 -27.89 2.11
N ASN A 69 1.72 -29.14 2.28
CA ASN A 69 1.71 -30.17 1.23
C ASN A 69 0.26 -30.38 0.75
N ASP A 70 0.04 -31.12 -0.34
CA ASP A 70 -1.32 -31.34 -0.90
C ASP A 70 -2.33 -31.96 0.09
N SER A 71 -1.86 -32.56 1.19
CA SER A 71 -2.68 -33.16 2.26
C SER A 71 -2.94 -32.24 3.46
N GLU A 72 -2.14 -31.19 3.66
CA GLU A 72 -2.23 -30.28 4.81
C GLU A 72 -1.70 -28.91 4.41
N GLN A 73 -2.61 -27.98 4.09
CA GLN A 73 -2.30 -26.59 3.75
C GLN A 73 -2.68 -25.69 4.92
N LYS A 74 -1.78 -24.78 5.29
CA LYS A 74 -1.99 -23.74 6.28
C LYS A 74 -1.88 -22.37 5.63
N ILE A 75 -2.81 -21.48 5.96
CA ILE A 75 -2.78 -20.08 5.54
C ILE A 75 -2.06 -19.27 6.61
N ILE A 76 -0.92 -18.72 6.24
CA ILE A 76 -0.07 -17.88 7.08
C ILE A 76 -0.22 -16.43 6.62
N ASP A 77 -0.45 -15.51 7.55
CA ASP A 77 -0.40 -14.08 7.22
C ASP A 77 1.04 -13.52 7.19
N ASP A 78 1.21 -12.41 6.49
CA ASP A 78 2.41 -11.57 6.55
C ASP A 78 2.02 -10.10 6.34
N ASN A 79 2.85 -9.18 6.84
CA ASN A 79 2.64 -7.75 6.65
C ASN A 79 3.77 -7.08 5.89
N ALA A 80 3.45 -6.77 4.64
CA ALA A 80 4.07 -5.71 3.88
C ALA A 80 3.25 -4.40 4.06
N TYR A 81 3.73 -3.52 4.96
CA TYR A 81 3.30 -2.14 5.29
C TYR A 81 1.96 -1.85 6.02
N TRP A 82 1.97 -0.77 6.84
CA TRP A 82 1.09 -0.53 8.00
C TRP A 82 0.25 0.76 7.99
N SER A 83 -1.07 0.61 8.06
CA SER A 83 -1.99 1.05 9.15
C SER A 83 -3.41 1.23 8.58
N GLY A 84 -4.36 0.43 9.09
CA GLY A 84 -5.79 0.65 8.89
C GLY A 84 -6.29 1.64 9.93
N LEU A 85 -6.48 2.90 9.54
CA LEU A 85 -7.17 3.87 10.38
C LEU A 85 -8.66 3.78 10.10
N TYR A 86 -9.43 3.32 11.08
CA TYR A 86 -10.62 4.02 11.62
C TYR A 86 -11.16 3.21 12.80
N THR A 87 -10.55 3.39 13.98
CA THR A 87 -11.22 3.49 15.29
C THR A 87 -10.17 3.78 16.37
N THR A 88 -10.15 5.07 16.75
CA THR A 88 -9.52 5.66 17.94
C THR A 88 -7.98 5.75 17.90
N THR A 89 -7.45 6.92 17.55
CA THR A 89 -5.99 7.23 17.61
C THR A 89 -5.36 6.89 18.97
N GLU A 90 -6.14 6.92 20.05
CA GLU A 90 -5.72 6.46 21.39
C GLU A 90 -5.49 4.95 21.48
N LYS A 91 -6.24 4.14 20.71
CA LYS A 91 -6.02 2.70 20.61
C LYS A 91 -4.69 2.43 19.90
N VAL A 92 -4.42 3.10 18.78
CA VAL A 92 -3.12 3.00 18.08
C VAL A 92 -1.98 3.42 19.02
N LYS A 93 -2.14 4.54 19.75
CA LYS A 93 -1.18 4.96 20.76
C LYS A 93 -0.97 3.89 21.85
N HIS A 94 -2.03 3.25 22.31
CA HIS A 94 -1.96 2.22 23.33
C HIS A 94 -1.25 0.95 22.83
N ASP A 95 -1.62 0.47 21.64
CA ASP A 95 -1.14 -0.79 21.07
C ASP A 95 0.35 -0.70 20.69
N PHE A 96 0.82 0.48 20.28
CA PHE A 96 2.20 0.73 19.84
C PHE A 96 3.10 1.39 20.89
N LYS A 97 2.61 1.61 22.11
CA LYS A 97 3.36 2.32 23.18
C LYS A 97 4.73 1.71 23.51
N SER A 98 4.94 0.43 23.21
CA SER A 98 6.20 -0.29 23.43
C SER A 98 7.20 -0.16 22.28
N VAL A 99 6.76 0.33 21.11
CA VAL A 99 7.59 0.42 19.90
C VAL A 99 8.12 1.84 19.70
N PHE A 100 7.25 2.85 19.82
CA PHE A 100 7.62 4.26 19.69
C PHE A 100 6.67 5.19 20.45
N GLU A 101 7.11 6.42 20.74
CA GLU A 101 6.28 7.45 21.36
C GLU A 101 5.26 8.01 20.34
N ILE A 102 3.97 7.90 20.64
CA ILE A 102 2.89 8.48 19.81
C ILE A 102 2.28 9.69 20.51
N LYS A 103 2.37 10.85 19.86
CA LYS A 103 1.71 12.09 20.27
C LYS A 103 0.51 12.35 19.37
N VAL A 104 -0.68 12.25 19.95
CA VAL A 104 -1.93 12.65 19.28
C VAL A 104 -2.09 14.15 19.42
N VAL A 105 -2.24 14.85 18.30
CA VAL A 105 -2.49 16.29 18.26
C VAL A 105 -3.89 16.55 17.67
N PRO A 106 -4.62 17.58 18.14
CA PRO A 106 -5.97 17.89 17.63
C PRO A 106 -5.97 18.46 16.19
N GLY A 107 -4.79 18.80 15.65
CA GLY A 107 -4.61 19.30 14.30
C GLY A 107 -3.15 19.71 14.07
N LEU A 108 -2.80 20.03 12.83
CA LEU A 108 -1.42 20.34 12.43
C LEU A 108 -0.87 21.61 13.10
N GLN A 109 -1.74 22.55 13.46
CA GLN A 109 -1.41 23.76 14.23
C GLN A 109 -0.91 23.47 15.65
N ALA A 110 -1.21 22.29 16.20
CA ALA A 110 -0.80 21.87 17.53
C ALA A 110 0.46 20.98 17.52
N LEU A 111 1.15 20.90 16.38
CA LEU A 111 2.41 20.15 16.27
C LEU A 111 3.47 20.80 17.19
N PRO A 112 4.13 20.00 18.07
CA PRO A 112 5.12 20.54 19.00
C PRO A 112 6.38 21.04 18.29
N LYS A 113 6.69 20.46 17.13
CA LYS A 113 7.72 20.90 16.19
C LYS A 113 7.31 20.48 14.78
N LYS A 114 7.82 21.18 13.76
CA LYS A 114 7.63 20.74 12.38
C LYS A 114 8.30 19.39 12.14
N PRO A 115 7.65 18.47 11.41
CA PRO A 115 8.21 17.15 11.12
C PRO A 115 9.39 17.22 10.14
N GLU A 116 10.28 16.23 10.25
CA GLU A 116 11.36 15.93 9.31
C GLU A 116 11.05 14.73 8.41
N VAL A 117 9.95 14.02 8.69
CA VAL A 117 9.34 13.03 7.79
C VAL A 117 7.83 13.11 7.95
N VAL A 118 7.09 13.12 6.85
CA VAL A 118 5.63 13.03 6.84
C VAL A 118 5.22 11.75 6.12
N ILE A 119 4.30 10.98 6.71
CA ILE A 119 3.69 9.82 6.07
C ILE A 119 2.17 10.04 6.04
N GLY A 120 1.64 10.31 4.85
CA GLY A 120 0.21 10.43 4.59
C GLY A 120 -0.45 9.06 4.51
N THR A 121 -1.49 8.86 5.31
CA THR A 121 -2.35 7.65 5.27
C THR A 121 -3.82 7.98 5.06
N VAL A 122 -4.14 9.26 4.88
CA VAL A 122 -5.49 9.75 4.62
C VAL A 122 -5.76 9.69 3.12
N SER A 123 -6.99 9.33 2.74
CA SER A 123 -7.40 9.31 1.34
C SER A 123 -7.21 10.68 0.69
N ALA A 124 -6.45 10.72 -0.41
CA ALA A 124 -6.18 11.95 -1.16
C ALA A 124 -7.46 12.69 -1.60
N TYR A 125 -8.56 11.96 -1.83
CA TYR A 125 -9.87 12.51 -2.20
C TYR A 125 -10.55 13.33 -1.10
N THR A 126 -10.04 13.29 0.13
CA THR A 126 -10.62 13.98 1.29
C THR A 126 -9.77 15.14 1.78
N THR A 127 -8.70 15.46 1.05
CA THR A 127 -7.68 16.43 1.46
C THR A 127 -7.51 17.54 0.43
N THR A 128 -6.96 18.67 0.86
CA THR A 128 -6.57 19.79 -0.01
C THR A 128 -5.17 20.29 0.33
N GLU A 129 -4.48 20.92 -0.62
CA GLU A 129 -3.08 21.36 -0.46
C GLU A 129 -2.92 22.32 0.73
N ASP A 130 -3.84 23.28 0.88
CA ASP A 130 -3.79 24.31 1.92
C ASP A 130 -3.75 23.73 3.34
N GLN A 131 -4.36 22.56 3.54
CA GLN A 131 -4.36 21.87 4.84
C GLN A 131 -2.95 21.53 5.31
N PHE A 132 -2.00 21.34 4.40
CA PHE A 132 -0.66 20.83 4.70
C PHE A 132 0.42 21.91 4.83
N SER A 133 0.08 23.17 4.58
CA SER A 133 1.01 24.31 4.61
C SER A 133 1.87 24.41 5.88
N LEU A 134 1.37 23.94 7.02
CA LEU A 134 2.07 23.99 8.31
C LEU A 134 3.12 22.88 8.52
N LEU A 135 3.10 21.84 7.69
CA LEU A 135 4.01 20.69 7.83
C LEU A 135 5.45 21.02 7.44
N PHE A 136 5.62 21.86 6.43
CA PHE A 136 6.87 21.91 5.68
C PHE A 136 7.92 22.84 6.31
N SER A 137 9.16 22.37 6.39
CA SER A 137 10.34 23.04 6.96
C SER A 137 11.53 23.01 6.00
N ASN A 138 12.77 23.17 6.49
CA ASN A 138 13.93 23.52 5.63
C ASN A 138 14.47 22.36 4.76
N ARG A 139 14.34 21.08 5.17
CA ARG A 139 14.61 19.86 4.37
C ARG A 139 13.99 18.62 5.00
N SER A 140 13.37 17.73 4.23
CA SER A 140 12.64 16.56 4.76
C SER A 140 12.16 15.60 3.65
N LEU A 141 11.51 14.49 4.05
CA LEU A 141 10.88 13.50 3.20
C LEU A 141 9.36 13.47 3.42
N CYS A 142 8.59 13.50 2.35
CA CYS A 142 7.15 13.24 2.36
C CYS A 142 6.84 11.93 1.63
N VAL A 143 6.16 11.02 2.32
CA VAL A 143 5.63 9.78 1.75
C VAL A 143 4.11 9.88 1.80
N ASP A 144 3.42 9.54 0.72
CA ASP A 144 1.96 9.38 0.75
C ASP A 144 1.62 7.97 0.27
N VAL A 145 0.90 7.20 1.08
CA VAL A 145 0.49 5.84 0.72
C VAL A 145 -0.69 5.84 -0.25
N SER A 146 -1.40 6.97 -0.36
CA SER A 146 -2.45 7.13 -1.37
C SER A 146 -1.81 7.25 -2.75
N TYR A 147 -2.23 6.39 -3.68
CA TYR A 147 -1.69 6.35 -5.05
C TYR A 147 -2.70 6.80 -6.12
N LYS A 148 -3.92 7.18 -5.71
CA LYS A 148 -4.93 7.78 -6.59
C LYS A 148 -5.54 9.03 -5.98
N PRO A 149 -5.46 10.20 -6.66
CA PRO A 149 -4.65 10.46 -7.87
C PRO A 149 -3.14 10.22 -7.63
N ARG A 150 -2.34 10.04 -8.70
CA ARG A 150 -0.87 9.84 -8.58
C ARG A 150 -0.19 11.00 -7.86
N GLN A 151 -0.62 12.20 -8.20
CA GLN A 151 -0.22 13.43 -7.56
C GLN A 151 -1.29 13.81 -6.54
N THR A 152 -1.03 13.54 -5.26
CA THR A 152 -1.97 13.85 -4.17
C THR A 152 -1.78 15.29 -3.69
N PRO A 153 -2.79 15.88 -3.01
CA PRO A 153 -2.64 17.21 -2.42
C PRO A 153 -1.46 17.32 -1.43
N LEU A 154 -1.18 16.25 -0.68
CA LEU A 154 -0.03 16.21 0.24
C LEU A 154 1.30 16.24 -0.53
N LEU A 155 1.44 15.42 -1.57
CA LEU A 155 2.64 15.38 -2.41
C LEU A 155 2.85 16.70 -3.15
N THR A 156 1.78 17.34 -3.63
CA THR A 156 1.86 18.63 -4.30
C THR A 156 2.35 19.70 -3.34
N ALA A 157 1.78 19.76 -2.15
CA ALA A 157 2.19 20.73 -1.14
C ALA A 157 3.66 20.49 -0.71
N ALA A 158 4.11 19.23 -0.63
CA ALA A 158 5.51 18.91 -0.35
C ALA A 158 6.45 19.39 -1.47
N GLN A 159 6.14 19.09 -2.74
CA GLN A 159 6.96 19.48 -3.89
C GLN A 159 7.09 21.00 -4.08
N GLN A 160 6.08 21.77 -3.64
CA GLN A 160 6.14 23.23 -3.65
C GLN A 160 7.14 23.80 -2.63
N ASN A 161 7.60 23.00 -1.66
CA ASN A 161 8.52 23.42 -0.61
C ASN A 161 9.95 22.96 -0.92
N GLN A 162 10.86 23.92 -1.12
CA GLN A 162 12.25 23.62 -1.47
C GLN A 162 12.93 22.77 -0.38
N GLY A 163 13.59 21.69 -0.79
CA GLY A 163 14.28 20.76 0.12
C GLY A 163 13.45 19.58 0.60
N TRP A 164 12.20 19.44 0.12
CA TRP A 164 11.37 18.26 0.36
C TRP A 164 11.45 17.27 -0.79
N ASP A 165 11.84 16.04 -0.47
CA ASP A 165 11.73 14.91 -1.38
C ASP A 165 10.38 14.21 -1.20
N THR A 166 9.89 13.57 -2.26
CA THR A 166 8.62 12.85 -2.24
C THR A 166 8.77 11.39 -2.64
N ILE A 167 8.08 10.50 -1.92
CA ILE A 167 7.82 9.11 -2.33
C ILE A 167 6.31 8.97 -2.55
N THR A 168 5.94 8.57 -3.76
CA THR A 168 4.54 8.41 -4.18
C THR A 168 3.94 7.11 -3.68
N GLY A 169 2.61 7.05 -3.59
CA GLY A 169 1.91 5.81 -3.22
C GLY A 169 2.14 4.67 -4.21
N VAL A 170 2.46 4.99 -5.47
CA VAL A 170 2.82 3.97 -6.48
C VAL A 170 4.16 3.32 -6.15
N GLU A 171 5.14 4.11 -5.71
CA GLU A 171 6.45 3.56 -5.28
C GLU A 171 6.31 2.67 -4.05
N VAL A 172 5.47 3.08 -3.08
CA VAL A 172 5.13 2.25 -1.92
C VAL A 172 4.44 0.95 -2.34
N LEU A 173 3.49 1.03 -3.28
CA LEU A 173 2.76 -0.12 -3.82
C LEU A 173 3.68 -1.09 -4.60
N LEU A 174 4.68 -0.57 -5.31
CA LEU A 174 5.67 -1.40 -6.00
C LEU A 174 6.61 -2.09 -5.01
N ALA A 175 7.11 -1.36 -4.02
CA ALA A 175 7.96 -1.93 -2.98
C ALA A 175 7.28 -3.13 -2.27
N GLN A 176 6.02 -2.97 -1.84
CA GLN A 176 5.28 -4.08 -1.22
C GLN A 176 4.97 -5.22 -2.19
N ALA A 177 4.72 -4.92 -3.47
CA ALA A 177 4.50 -5.97 -4.47
C ALA A 177 5.77 -6.79 -4.75
N PHE A 178 6.96 -6.17 -4.69
CA PHE A 178 8.24 -6.87 -4.84
C PHE A 178 8.46 -7.87 -3.70
N ASP A 179 8.22 -7.44 -2.46
CA ASP A 179 8.34 -8.31 -1.29
C ASP A 179 7.34 -9.48 -1.34
N GLN A 180 6.08 -9.20 -1.71
CA GLN A 180 5.05 -10.22 -1.92
C GLN A 180 5.45 -11.24 -2.99
N PHE A 181 5.99 -10.75 -4.11
CA PHE A 181 6.42 -11.59 -5.22
C PHE A 181 7.53 -12.55 -4.79
N LEU A 182 8.56 -12.03 -4.11
CA LEU A 182 9.65 -12.84 -3.56
C LEU A 182 9.13 -13.88 -2.58
N LEU A 183 8.24 -13.47 -1.67
CA LEU A 183 7.65 -14.34 -0.66
C LEU A 183 6.86 -15.51 -1.28
N TRP A 184 6.04 -15.23 -2.30
CA TRP A 184 5.16 -16.24 -2.90
C TRP A 184 5.86 -17.17 -3.89
N THR A 185 6.86 -16.65 -4.61
CA THR A 185 7.51 -17.39 -5.71
C THR A 185 8.87 -17.93 -5.32
N GLY A 186 9.54 -17.34 -4.31
CA GLY A 186 10.94 -17.59 -3.98
C GLY A 186 11.94 -17.03 -5.01
N LEU A 187 11.48 -16.22 -5.98
CA LEU A 187 12.29 -15.64 -7.05
C LEU A 187 12.49 -14.13 -6.82
N GLU A 188 13.64 -13.60 -7.23
CA GLU A 188 13.86 -12.15 -7.20
C GLU A 188 12.83 -11.45 -8.11
N PRO A 189 12.10 -10.44 -7.62
CA PRO A 189 11.12 -9.72 -8.43
C PRO A 189 11.81 -9.01 -9.61
N PRO A 190 11.30 -9.12 -10.85
CA PRO A 190 11.80 -8.38 -11.99
C PRO A 190 11.29 -6.94 -11.91
N ARG A 191 11.94 -6.14 -11.05
CA ARG A 191 11.44 -4.84 -10.56
C ARG A 191 11.12 -3.87 -11.68
N GLU A 192 11.99 -3.78 -12.69
CA GLU A 192 11.83 -2.89 -13.84
C GLU A 192 10.58 -3.27 -14.65
N ILE A 193 10.38 -4.55 -14.91
CA ILE A 193 9.24 -5.07 -15.69
C ILE A 193 7.92 -4.86 -14.94
N MET A 194 7.93 -5.15 -13.64
CA MET A 194 6.77 -4.94 -12.77
C MET A 194 6.41 -3.45 -12.64
N ALA A 195 7.41 -2.56 -12.56
CA ALA A 195 7.21 -1.11 -12.51
C ALA A 195 6.72 -0.54 -13.85
N GLU A 196 7.32 -0.97 -14.97
CA GLU A 196 6.93 -0.54 -16.32
C GLU A 196 5.47 -0.92 -16.63
N ALA A 197 5.02 -2.09 -16.17
CA ALA A 197 3.63 -2.51 -16.35
C ALA A 197 2.62 -1.52 -15.73
N VAL A 198 2.99 -0.84 -14.64
CA VAL A 198 2.15 0.19 -14.00
C VAL A 198 2.11 1.47 -14.83
N VAL A 199 3.21 1.84 -15.49
CA VAL A 199 3.25 3.01 -16.39
C VAL A 199 2.37 2.76 -17.61
N VAL A 200 2.53 1.60 -18.26
CA VAL A 200 1.75 1.22 -19.45
C VAL A 200 0.26 1.14 -19.14
N PHE A 201 -0.12 0.65 -17.95
CA PHE A 201 -1.51 0.62 -17.54
C PHE A 201 -2.13 2.01 -17.47
N ASP A 202 -1.42 2.98 -16.91
CA ASP A 202 -1.91 4.34 -16.77
C ASP A 202 -2.01 5.07 -18.11
N ASP A 203 -1.08 4.84 -19.03
CA ASP A 203 -1.14 5.39 -20.38
C ASP A 203 -2.40 4.89 -21.11
N ARG A 204 -2.70 3.58 -21.00
CA ARG A 204 -3.92 3.00 -21.59
C ARG A 204 -5.18 3.60 -20.99
N VAL A 205 -5.23 3.76 -19.67
CA VAL A 205 -6.38 4.38 -19.00
C VAL A 205 -6.56 5.83 -19.42
N THR A 206 -5.46 6.58 -19.58
CA THR A 206 -5.47 7.97 -20.04
C THR A 206 -5.95 8.09 -21.48
N MET A 207 -5.43 7.25 -22.38
CA MET A 207 -5.86 7.19 -23.79
C MET A 207 -7.34 6.80 -23.92
N ALA A 208 -7.81 5.83 -23.13
CA ALA A 208 -9.23 5.42 -23.16
C ALA A 208 -10.18 6.54 -22.71
N LYS A 209 -9.76 7.39 -21.77
CA LYS A 209 -10.54 8.56 -21.35
C LYS A 209 -10.48 9.73 -22.34
N GLY A 210 -9.35 9.89 -23.04
CA GLY A 210 -9.17 10.95 -24.05
C GLY A 210 -9.87 10.68 -25.38
N GLY A 211 -10.16 9.42 -25.71
CA GLY A 211 -10.89 9.03 -26.93
C GLY A 211 -12.43 9.05 -26.82
N MET A 212 -12.97 9.55 -25.71
CA MET A 212 -14.42 9.65 -25.42
C MET A 212 -14.99 11.07 -25.64
N LEU A 213 -14.28 11.94 -26.37
CA LEU A 213 -14.72 13.29 -26.74
C LEU A 213 -15.12 13.39 -28.22
#